data_AF-A0A932M6F6-F1
#
_entry.id   AF-A0A932M6F6-F1
#
_cell.length_a   1.000
_cell.length_b   1.000
_cell.length_c   1.000
_cell.angle_alpha   90.00
_cell.angle_beta   90.00
_cell.angle_gamma   90.00
#
_symmetry.space_group_name_H-M   'P 1'
#
loop_
_entity.id
_entity.type
_entity.pdbx_description
1 polymer ?
#
loop_
_entity_poly.entity_id
_entity_poly.type
_entity_poly.pdbx_seq_one_letter_code
_entity_poly.pdbx_strand_id
1 'polypeptide(L)'
;MKALLWVVAIVALAVALALAARYNSGYLLLVLPPYRVEFSLNLLAVLLVAGFAAGYALVRSVSATLRLPRQVREYRLARGRARARATLLEALSEYFSGRYGRAEKAAAASLDMGELPGLSAVLAARAAHELRAYERRDAYLARAAAGASGDEVARVVTAAELLLDEHRYPEALDLLKRLPRQHTAALRLELKAQQQARNWEQVAHLAEALRKRNVFDSTQAQQVRRYALAENLKRKALDAHALAEAWEKVPTPDRRDRRVAAAAAQCFIALGGCDKAHRILEEALDADWDSDLVGLYAECESGDTVKRIERAEAWLKHHPGDAALLLTLGRLCADQELWGKAQSYLEASLAIEPTHSAHLAAARLQERLGNADAARGHYRESLDLALAQLKAVTGGRRRVPL
;
A
#
# COMPACT_ATOMS: atom_id res chain seq x y z
N MET A 1 -29.87 -20.27 -56.49
CA MET A 1 -29.71 -21.38 -57.46
C MET A 1 -29.67 -22.77 -56.81
N LYS A 2 -28.90 -22.99 -55.72
CA LYS A 2 -28.81 -24.31 -55.05
C LYS A 2 -30.15 -24.84 -54.49
N ALA A 3 -31.00 -23.98 -53.93
CA ALA A 3 -32.32 -24.37 -53.43
C ALA A 3 -33.32 -24.74 -54.54
N LEU A 4 -33.28 -24.04 -55.69
CA LEU A 4 -34.15 -24.30 -56.84
C LEU A 4 -33.80 -25.65 -57.50
N LEU A 5 -32.50 -25.94 -57.66
CA LEU A 5 -32.01 -27.23 -58.14
C LEU A 5 -32.40 -28.39 -57.22
N TRP A 6 -32.40 -28.16 -55.91
CA TRP A 6 -32.84 -29.16 -54.92
C TRP A 6 -34.34 -29.47 -55.02
N VAL A 7 -35.17 -28.43 -55.21
CA VAL A 7 -36.62 -28.61 -55.39
C VAL A 7 -36.93 -29.37 -56.69
N VAL A 8 -36.28 -28.98 -57.81
CA VAL A 8 -36.46 -29.69 -59.09
C VAL A 8 -35.99 -31.14 -58.99
N ALA A 9 -34.89 -31.42 -58.30
CA ALA A 9 -34.40 -32.78 -58.06
C ALA A 9 -35.36 -33.61 -57.20
N ILE A 10 -35.94 -33.06 -56.13
CA ILE A 10 -36.96 -33.75 -55.32
C ILE A 10 -38.20 -34.06 -56.16
N VAL A 11 -38.69 -33.10 -56.94
CA VAL A 11 -39.90 -33.27 -57.76
C VAL A 11 -39.66 -34.31 -58.86
N ALA A 12 -38.51 -34.25 -59.54
CA ALA A 12 -38.14 -35.25 -60.55
C ALA A 12 -38.02 -36.66 -59.93
N LEU A 13 -37.42 -36.78 -58.74
CA LEU A 13 -37.32 -38.04 -58.00
C LEU A 13 -38.69 -38.58 -57.59
N ALA A 14 -39.59 -37.70 -57.11
CA ALA A 14 -40.95 -38.08 -56.74
C ALA A 14 -41.77 -38.57 -57.94
N VAL A 15 -41.66 -37.89 -59.09
CA VAL A 15 -42.31 -38.29 -60.35
C VAL A 15 -41.75 -39.63 -60.86
N ALA A 16 -40.43 -39.83 -60.81
CA ALA A 16 -39.78 -41.08 -61.21
C ALA A 16 -40.23 -42.27 -60.32
N LEU A 17 -40.29 -42.07 -59.00
CA LEU A 17 -40.80 -43.05 -58.04
C LEU A 17 -42.28 -43.40 -58.27
N ALA A 18 -43.11 -42.40 -58.58
CA ALA A 18 -44.53 -42.60 -58.88
C ALA A 18 -44.76 -43.39 -60.19
N LEU A 19 -43.95 -43.12 -61.23
CA LEU A 19 -43.96 -43.86 -62.48
C LEU A 19 -43.47 -45.31 -62.31
N ALA A 20 -42.39 -45.52 -61.55
CA ALA A 20 -41.88 -46.85 -61.23
C ALA A 20 -42.90 -47.68 -60.41
N ALA A 21 -43.62 -47.05 -59.48
CA ALA A 21 -44.70 -47.68 -58.74
C ALA A 21 -45.85 -48.14 -59.65
N ARG A 22 -46.17 -47.39 -60.71
CA ARG A 22 -47.29 -47.70 -61.62
C ARG A 22 -47.05 -48.96 -62.47
N TYR A 23 -45.80 -49.31 -62.76
CA TYR A 23 -45.44 -50.48 -63.57
C TYR A 23 -45.11 -51.74 -62.74
N ASN A 24 -45.18 -51.65 -61.40
CA ASN A 24 -44.79 -52.74 -60.52
C ASN A 24 -46.03 -53.53 -60.06
N SER A 25 -46.23 -54.72 -60.64
CA SER A 25 -47.33 -55.65 -60.33
C SER A 25 -46.97 -56.68 -59.23
N GLY A 26 -45.84 -56.49 -58.54
CA GLY A 26 -45.45 -57.32 -57.40
C GLY A 26 -46.42 -57.18 -56.22
N TYR A 27 -46.71 -58.30 -55.55
CA TYR A 27 -47.52 -58.34 -54.33
C TYR A 27 -46.79 -59.14 -53.24
N LEU A 28 -47.02 -58.74 -51.99
CA LEU A 28 -46.53 -59.43 -50.79
C LEU A 28 -47.71 -60.14 -50.15
N LEU A 29 -47.62 -61.45 -49.96
CA LEU A 29 -48.66 -62.25 -49.33
C LEU A 29 -48.21 -62.63 -47.91
N LEU A 30 -48.89 -62.07 -46.90
CA LEU A 30 -48.63 -62.34 -45.49
C LEU A 30 -49.59 -63.45 -45.01
N VAL A 31 -49.04 -64.63 -44.69
CA VAL A 31 -49.83 -65.77 -44.19
C VAL A 31 -49.61 -65.91 -42.68
N LEU A 32 -50.62 -65.55 -41.88
CA LEU A 32 -50.69 -65.85 -40.45
C LEU A 32 -52.00 -66.61 -40.19
N PRO A 33 -52.01 -67.94 -39.99
CA PRO A 33 -53.26 -68.69 -39.85
C PRO A 33 -54.17 -68.12 -38.76
N PRO A 34 -55.48 -67.87 -39.01
CA PRO A 34 -56.26 -68.16 -40.23
C PRO A 34 -56.30 -67.04 -41.29
N TYR A 35 -55.57 -65.94 -41.12
CA TYR A 35 -55.57 -64.77 -41.99
C TYR A 35 -54.55 -64.87 -43.14
N ARG A 36 -54.99 -64.50 -44.35
CA ARG A 36 -54.12 -64.26 -45.51
C ARG A 36 -54.40 -62.86 -46.01
N VAL A 37 -53.39 -61.99 -45.97
CA VAL A 37 -53.51 -60.59 -46.38
C VAL A 37 -52.55 -60.32 -47.52
N GLU A 38 -53.09 -59.82 -48.64
CA GLU A 38 -52.32 -59.45 -49.82
C GLU A 38 -52.08 -57.93 -49.82
N PHE A 39 -50.81 -57.53 -49.94
CA PHE A 39 -50.40 -56.14 -50.01
C PHE A 39 -49.71 -55.85 -51.35
N SER A 40 -49.95 -54.68 -51.94
CA SER A 40 -49.18 -54.24 -53.10
C SER A 40 -47.74 -53.88 -52.70
N LEU A 41 -46.75 -54.13 -53.57
CA LEU A 41 -45.35 -53.80 -53.27
C LEU A 41 -45.15 -52.29 -53.01
N ASN A 42 -45.95 -51.46 -53.68
CA ASN A 42 -45.95 -50.01 -53.49
C ASN A 42 -46.40 -49.60 -52.09
N LEU A 43 -47.45 -50.26 -51.57
CA LEU A 43 -47.93 -50.04 -50.20
C LEU A 43 -46.86 -50.45 -49.18
N LEU A 44 -46.16 -51.56 -49.42
CA LEU A 44 -45.03 -51.97 -48.58
C LEU A 44 -43.90 -50.92 -48.58
N ALA A 45 -43.52 -50.40 -49.75
CA ALA A 45 -42.49 -49.36 -49.86
C ALA A 45 -42.88 -48.09 -49.09
N VAL A 46 -44.14 -47.64 -49.23
CA VAL A 46 -44.66 -46.48 -48.47
C VAL A 46 -44.64 -46.77 -46.96
N LEU A 47 -45.07 -47.96 -46.53
CA LEU A 47 -45.04 -48.37 -45.13
C LEU A 47 -43.62 -48.44 -44.57
N LEU A 48 -42.63 -48.89 -45.34
CA LEU A 48 -41.22 -48.90 -44.93
C LEU A 48 -40.67 -47.47 -44.77
N VAL A 49 -40.94 -46.58 -45.71
CA VAL A 49 -40.53 -45.16 -45.61
C VAL A 49 -41.22 -44.48 -44.44
N ALA A 50 -42.53 -44.68 -44.28
CA ALA A 50 -43.30 -44.14 -43.16
C ALA A 50 -42.81 -44.71 -41.82
N GLY A 51 -42.52 -46.01 -41.75
CA GLY A 51 -41.96 -46.68 -40.58
C GLY A 51 -40.57 -46.17 -40.21
N PHE A 52 -39.69 -45.98 -41.19
CA PHE A 52 -38.37 -45.37 -40.99
C PHE A 52 -38.48 -43.93 -40.52
N ALA A 53 -39.33 -43.11 -41.16
CA ALA A 53 -39.57 -41.73 -40.76
C ALA A 53 -40.14 -41.64 -39.34
N ALA A 54 -41.11 -42.51 -39.00
CA ALA A 54 -41.68 -42.60 -37.66
C ALA A 54 -40.63 -43.04 -36.63
N GLY A 55 -39.82 -44.06 -36.94
CA GLY A 55 -38.73 -44.52 -36.09
C GLY A 55 -37.66 -43.45 -35.88
N TYR A 56 -37.24 -42.74 -36.94
CA TYR A 56 -36.32 -41.61 -36.86
C TYR A 56 -36.89 -40.47 -36.00
N ALA A 57 -38.15 -40.10 -36.22
CA ALA A 57 -38.84 -39.08 -35.42
C ALA A 57 -38.93 -39.49 -33.95
N LEU A 58 -39.19 -40.76 -33.65
CA LEU A 58 -39.22 -41.30 -32.29
C LEU A 58 -37.84 -41.20 -31.63
N VAL A 59 -36.78 -41.69 -32.29
CA VAL A 59 -35.39 -41.62 -31.78
C VAL A 59 -34.94 -40.17 -31.59
N ARG A 60 -35.30 -39.27 -32.51
CA ARG A 60 -34.99 -37.84 -32.39
C ARG A 60 -35.75 -37.18 -31.23
N SER A 61 -37.01 -37.52 -31.03
CA SER A 61 -37.82 -37.00 -29.92
C SER A 61 -37.32 -37.48 -28.57
N VAL A 62 -36.98 -38.78 -28.46
CA VAL A 62 -36.38 -39.37 -27.25
C VAL A 62 -35.02 -38.71 -26.96
N SER A 63 -34.14 -38.61 -27.96
CA SER A 63 -32.81 -37.98 -27.77
C SER A 63 -32.88 -36.49 -27.44
N ALA A 64 -33.82 -35.73 -28.03
CA ALA A 64 -34.06 -34.34 -27.66
C ALA A 64 -34.56 -34.22 -26.21
N THR A 65 -35.52 -35.05 -25.81
CA THR A 65 -36.08 -35.07 -24.45
C THR A 65 -35.02 -35.41 -23.41
N LEU A 66 -34.10 -36.33 -23.71
CA LEU A 66 -32.98 -36.69 -22.83
C LEU A 66 -31.89 -35.59 -22.76
N ARG A 67 -31.74 -34.75 -23.79
CA ARG A 67 -30.73 -33.67 -23.86
C ARG A 67 -31.22 -32.33 -23.30
N LEU A 68 -32.51 -32.03 -23.42
CA LEU A 68 -33.15 -30.81 -22.91
C LEU A 68 -32.90 -30.51 -21.41
N PRO A 69 -33.00 -31.46 -20.46
CA PRO A 69 -32.79 -31.15 -19.04
C PRO A 69 -31.37 -30.64 -18.77
N ARG A 70 -30.36 -31.12 -19.52
CA ARG A 70 -28.97 -30.63 -19.39
C ARG A 70 -28.83 -29.20 -19.92
N GLN A 71 -29.39 -28.91 -21.09
CA GLN A 71 -29.35 -27.56 -21.69
C GLN A 71 -30.12 -26.53 -20.84
N VAL A 72 -31.29 -26.89 -20.32
CA VAL A 72 -32.06 -26.02 -19.41
C VAL A 72 -31.32 -25.80 -18.10
N ARG A 73 -30.67 -26.84 -17.54
CA ARG A 73 -29.85 -26.70 -16.34
C ARG A 73 -28.66 -25.77 -16.59
N GLU A 74 -27.94 -25.94 -17.68
CA GLU A 74 -26.82 -25.07 -18.07
C GLU A 74 -27.26 -23.62 -18.28
N TYR A 75 -28.38 -23.39 -18.96
CA TYR A 75 -28.94 -22.06 -19.14
C TYR A 75 -29.38 -21.42 -17.82
N ARG A 76 -30.04 -22.19 -16.94
CA ARG A 76 -30.44 -21.71 -15.60
C ARG A 76 -29.24 -21.39 -14.73
N LEU A 77 -28.21 -22.24 -14.75
CA LEU A 77 -26.95 -21.99 -14.05
C LEU A 77 -26.27 -20.74 -14.59
N ALA A 78 -26.12 -20.61 -15.92
CA ALA A 78 -25.53 -19.42 -16.55
C ALA A 78 -26.29 -18.13 -16.20
N ARG A 79 -27.62 -18.16 -16.25
CA ARG A 79 -28.47 -17.03 -15.86
C ARG A 79 -28.35 -16.71 -14.37
N GLY A 80 -28.26 -17.73 -13.52
CA GLY A 80 -28.01 -17.57 -12.08
C GLY A 80 -26.68 -16.89 -11.80
N ARG A 81 -25.60 -17.34 -12.44
CA ARG A 81 -24.26 -16.72 -12.35
C ARG A 81 -24.26 -15.27 -12.83
N ALA A 82 -24.90 -14.99 -13.97
CA ALA A 82 -25.01 -13.64 -14.52
C ALA A 82 -25.73 -12.71 -13.54
N ARG A 83 -26.81 -13.18 -12.92
CA ARG A 83 -27.55 -12.43 -11.90
C ARG A 83 -26.68 -12.14 -10.67
N ALA A 84 -25.99 -13.15 -10.13
CA ALA A 84 -25.15 -13.00 -8.96
C ALA A 84 -24.00 -11.99 -9.19
N ARG A 85 -23.36 -12.02 -10.38
CA ARG A 85 -22.36 -11.02 -10.79
C ARG A 85 -22.94 -9.62 -10.91
N ALA A 86 -24.13 -9.48 -11.50
CA ALA A 86 -24.81 -8.18 -11.60
C ALA A 86 -25.10 -7.59 -10.20
N THR A 87 -25.54 -8.42 -9.26
CA THR A 87 -25.76 -7.99 -7.87
C THR A 87 -24.45 -7.63 -7.15
N LEU A 88 -23.34 -8.31 -7.44
CA LEU A 88 -22.02 -7.91 -6.91
C LEU A 88 -21.57 -6.56 -7.48
N LEU A 89 -21.78 -6.30 -8.77
CA LEU A 89 -21.47 -5.02 -9.40
C LEU A 89 -22.32 -3.87 -8.82
N GLU A 90 -23.60 -4.14 -8.54
CA GLU A 90 -24.47 -3.21 -7.82
C GLU A 90 -23.91 -2.90 -6.43
N ALA A 91 -23.51 -3.94 -5.68
CA ALA A 91 -22.90 -3.76 -4.36
C ALA A 91 -21.63 -2.89 -4.41
N LEU A 92 -20.77 -3.09 -5.41
CA LEU A 92 -19.57 -2.27 -5.63
C LEU A 92 -19.92 -0.81 -5.94
N SER A 93 -20.90 -0.59 -6.83
CA SER A 93 -21.36 0.75 -7.17
C SER A 93 -21.89 1.49 -5.93
N GLU A 94 -22.70 0.82 -5.11
CA GLU A 94 -23.22 1.36 -3.86
C GLU A 94 -22.12 1.64 -2.83
N TYR A 95 -21.12 0.75 -2.74
CA TYR A 95 -19.98 0.90 -1.83
C TYR A 95 -19.18 2.16 -2.16
N PHE A 96 -18.77 2.33 -3.42
CA PHE A 96 -18.01 3.51 -3.85
C PHE A 96 -18.85 4.79 -3.88
N SER A 97 -20.18 4.68 -3.91
CA SER A 97 -21.10 5.81 -3.74
C SER A 97 -21.31 6.21 -2.27
N GLY A 98 -20.63 5.56 -1.31
CA GLY A 98 -20.77 5.81 0.13
C GLY A 98 -22.07 5.27 0.75
N ARG A 99 -22.85 4.48 0.00
CA ARG A 99 -24.15 3.94 0.43
C ARG A 99 -23.96 2.56 1.05
N TYR A 100 -23.18 2.49 2.13
CA TYR A 100 -22.69 1.23 2.72
C TYR A 100 -23.82 0.28 3.16
N GLY A 101 -24.95 0.79 3.64
CA GLY A 101 -26.10 -0.06 4.00
C GLY A 101 -26.73 -0.80 2.82
N ARG A 102 -26.74 -0.20 1.62
CA ARG A 102 -27.21 -0.87 0.39
C ARG A 102 -26.14 -1.79 -0.18
N ALA A 103 -24.88 -1.35 -0.13
CA ALA A 103 -23.74 -2.16 -0.53
C ALA A 103 -23.68 -3.48 0.26
N GLU A 104 -23.83 -3.44 1.58
CA GLU A 104 -23.83 -4.64 2.43
C GLU A 104 -24.95 -5.60 2.05
N LYS A 105 -26.19 -5.10 1.89
CA LYS A 105 -27.35 -5.92 1.51
C LYS A 105 -27.16 -6.58 0.14
N ALA A 106 -26.69 -5.83 -0.85
CA ALA A 106 -26.44 -6.36 -2.19
C ALA A 106 -25.28 -7.37 -2.18
N ALA A 107 -24.19 -7.09 -1.44
CA ALA A 107 -23.07 -8.02 -1.31
C ALA A 107 -23.47 -9.32 -0.61
N ALA A 108 -24.28 -9.24 0.46
CA ALA A 108 -24.84 -10.42 1.13
C ALA A 108 -25.77 -11.23 0.21
N ALA A 109 -26.63 -10.56 -0.57
CA ALA A 109 -27.47 -11.23 -1.55
C ALA A 109 -26.65 -11.94 -2.64
N SER A 110 -25.57 -11.32 -3.13
CA SER A 110 -24.66 -11.96 -4.09
C SER A 110 -23.92 -13.16 -3.48
N LEU A 111 -23.49 -13.02 -2.22
CA LEU A 111 -22.86 -14.09 -1.44
C LEU A 111 -23.77 -15.32 -1.32
N ASP A 112 -25.05 -15.11 -1.03
CA ASP A 112 -26.04 -16.21 -0.92
C ASP A 112 -26.35 -16.87 -2.27
N MET A 113 -26.13 -16.17 -3.39
CA MET A 113 -26.23 -16.74 -4.75
C MET A 113 -25.02 -17.59 -5.15
N GLY A 114 -23.91 -17.54 -4.39
CA GLY A 114 -22.79 -18.48 -4.49
C GLY A 114 -21.80 -18.26 -5.66
N GLU A 115 -21.94 -17.20 -6.45
CA GLU A 115 -20.98 -16.83 -7.48
C GLU A 115 -19.93 -15.87 -6.88
N LEU A 116 -18.66 -16.29 -6.80
CA LEU A 116 -17.57 -15.54 -6.15
C LEU A 116 -17.87 -15.20 -4.66
N PRO A 117 -18.10 -16.21 -3.81
CA PRO A 117 -18.51 -15.99 -2.43
C PRO A 117 -17.44 -15.26 -1.60
N GLY A 118 -16.15 -15.50 -1.81
CA GLY A 118 -15.10 -14.82 -1.02
C GLY A 118 -15.07 -13.32 -1.29
N LEU A 119 -15.12 -12.89 -2.55
CA LEU A 119 -15.20 -11.46 -2.90
C LEU A 119 -16.47 -10.78 -2.38
N SER A 120 -17.62 -11.44 -2.52
CA SER A 120 -18.89 -10.91 -2.02
C SER A 120 -18.89 -10.75 -0.51
N ALA A 121 -18.33 -11.73 0.22
CA ALA A 121 -18.18 -11.67 1.66
C ALA A 121 -17.19 -10.59 2.11
N VAL A 122 -16.06 -10.42 1.41
CA VAL A 122 -15.09 -9.34 1.69
C VAL A 122 -15.71 -7.96 1.48
N LEU A 123 -16.50 -7.77 0.42
CA LEU A 123 -17.20 -6.51 0.17
C LEU A 123 -18.27 -6.23 1.25
N ALA A 124 -19.04 -7.25 1.63
CA ALA A 124 -20.00 -7.15 2.73
C ALA A 124 -19.31 -6.80 4.05
N ALA A 125 -18.15 -7.39 4.34
CA ALA A 125 -17.34 -7.07 5.51
C ALA A 125 -16.86 -5.62 5.51
N ARG A 126 -16.35 -5.11 4.39
CA ARG A 126 -15.96 -3.69 4.26
C ARG A 126 -17.14 -2.75 4.49
N ALA A 127 -18.27 -3.02 3.83
CA ALA A 127 -19.48 -2.21 4.00
C ALA A 127 -19.99 -2.23 5.46
N ALA A 128 -19.96 -3.39 6.13
CA ALA A 128 -20.32 -3.51 7.53
C ALA A 128 -19.35 -2.75 8.45
N HIS A 129 -18.06 -2.72 8.12
CA HIS A 129 -17.05 -1.96 8.88
C HIS A 129 -17.30 -0.45 8.81
N GLU A 130 -17.61 0.10 7.63
CA GLU A 130 -17.96 1.52 7.47
C GLU A 130 -19.21 1.90 8.26
N LEU A 131 -20.13 0.95 8.45
CA LEU A 131 -21.32 1.09 9.30
C LEU A 131 -21.04 0.83 10.79
N ARG A 132 -19.78 0.57 11.18
CA ARG A 132 -19.35 0.18 12.54
C ARG A 132 -20.06 -1.08 13.08
N ALA A 133 -20.54 -1.94 12.19
CA ALA A 133 -21.21 -3.19 12.54
C ALA A 133 -20.21 -4.36 12.61
N TYR A 134 -19.32 -4.32 13.61
CA TYR A 134 -18.16 -5.21 13.70
C TYR A 134 -18.50 -6.70 13.82
N GLU A 135 -19.59 -7.06 14.52
CA GLU A 135 -20.03 -8.46 14.60
C GLU A 135 -20.43 -9.02 13.23
N ARG A 136 -21.15 -8.23 12.42
CA ARG A 136 -21.54 -8.61 11.07
C ARG A 136 -20.33 -8.69 10.14
N ARG A 137 -19.40 -7.73 10.25
CA ARG A 137 -18.11 -7.76 9.54
C ARG A 137 -17.39 -9.07 9.78
N ASP A 138 -17.21 -9.45 11.05
CA ASP A 138 -16.45 -10.65 11.42
C ASP A 138 -17.16 -11.93 10.97
N ALA A 139 -18.50 -11.96 11.01
CA ALA A 139 -19.29 -13.05 10.44
C ALA A 139 -19.09 -13.20 8.92
N TYR A 140 -19.05 -12.10 8.16
CA TYR A 140 -18.75 -12.16 6.73
C TYR A 140 -17.33 -12.62 6.45
N LEU A 141 -16.33 -12.14 7.21
CA LEU A 141 -14.95 -12.60 7.06
C LEU A 141 -14.79 -14.10 7.40
N ALA A 142 -15.54 -14.61 8.38
CA ALA A 142 -15.59 -16.04 8.69
C ALA A 142 -16.23 -16.85 7.54
N ARG A 143 -17.33 -16.36 6.95
CA ARG A 143 -17.94 -16.98 5.76
C ARG A 143 -16.99 -16.99 4.56
N ALA A 144 -16.20 -15.93 4.37
CA ALA A 144 -15.18 -15.86 3.33
C ALA A 144 -14.08 -16.93 3.52
N ALA A 145 -13.74 -17.27 4.77
CA ALA A 145 -12.74 -18.29 5.08
C ALA A 145 -13.21 -19.72 4.76
N ALA A 146 -14.51 -19.98 4.80
CA ALA A 146 -15.10 -21.28 4.47
C ALA A 146 -15.26 -21.53 2.95
N GLY A 147 -14.98 -20.51 2.12
CA GLY A 147 -15.08 -20.57 0.66
C GLY A 147 -13.87 -21.19 -0.05
N ALA A 148 -13.88 -21.17 -1.38
CA ALA A 148 -12.80 -21.70 -2.22
C ALA A 148 -11.44 -21.01 -1.93
N SER A 149 -10.35 -21.79 -2.00
CA SER A 149 -8.99 -21.43 -1.61
C SER A 149 -8.36 -20.22 -2.34
N GLY A 150 -8.97 -19.72 -3.41
CA GLY A 150 -8.45 -18.60 -4.20
C GLY A 150 -8.56 -17.23 -3.52
N ASP A 151 -9.50 -17.05 -2.59
CA ASP A 151 -9.85 -15.73 -2.03
C ASP A 151 -9.18 -15.44 -0.67
N GLU A 152 -8.29 -16.32 -0.20
CA GLU A 152 -7.63 -16.18 1.11
C GLU A 152 -6.83 -14.87 1.22
N VAL A 153 -6.13 -14.49 0.15
CA VAL A 153 -5.34 -13.25 0.12
C VAL A 153 -6.24 -12.03 0.29
N ALA A 154 -7.33 -11.94 -0.47
CA ALA A 154 -8.27 -10.81 -0.40
C ALA A 154 -8.89 -10.68 1.00
N ARG A 155 -9.26 -11.82 1.60
CA ARG A 155 -9.79 -11.89 2.97
C ARG A 155 -8.77 -11.42 3.99
N VAL A 156 -7.54 -11.93 3.97
CA VAL A 156 -6.52 -11.57 4.98
C VAL A 156 -6.06 -10.13 4.83
N VAL A 157 -5.84 -9.65 3.61
CA VAL A 157 -5.49 -8.25 3.33
C VAL A 157 -6.59 -7.32 3.85
N THR A 158 -7.85 -7.64 3.55
CA THR A 158 -8.97 -6.83 4.03
C THR A 158 -9.09 -6.90 5.54
N ALA A 159 -9.05 -8.08 6.15
CA ALA A 159 -9.11 -8.22 7.61
C ALA A 159 -7.99 -7.42 8.31
N ALA A 160 -6.76 -7.45 7.76
CA ALA A 160 -5.65 -6.67 8.28
C ALA A 160 -5.90 -5.15 8.14
N GLU A 161 -6.39 -4.67 6.99
CA GLU A 161 -6.77 -3.26 6.79
C GLU A 161 -7.78 -2.80 7.85
N LEU A 162 -8.87 -3.55 8.03
CA LEU A 162 -9.93 -3.21 8.96
C LEU A 162 -9.43 -3.19 10.42
N LEU A 163 -8.52 -4.09 10.80
CA LEU A 163 -7.88 -4.08 12.11
C LEU A 163 -6.93 -2.89 12.32
N LEU A 164 -6.23 -2.44 11.27
CA LEU A 164 -5.39 -1.24 11.34
C LEU A 164 -6.21 0.02 11.54
N ASP A 165 -7.38 0.10 10.90
CA ASP A 165 -8.31 1.21 11.08
C ASP A 165 -8.89 1.24 12.52
N GLU A 166 -8.96 0.09 13.19
CA GLU A 166 -9.30 -0.04 14.61
C GLU A 166 -8.10 0.12 15.58
N HIS A 167 -6.91 0.46 15.09
CA HIS A 167 -5.67 0.54 15.87
C HIS A 167 -5.24 -0.79 16.54
N ARG A 168 -5.74 -1.93 16.06
CA ARG A 168 -5.40 -3.28 16.55
C ARG A 168 -4.19 -3.85 15.82
N TYR A 169 -3.05 -3.18 15.98
CA TYR A 169 -1.83 -3.49 15.23
C TYR A 169 -1.27 -4.92 15.43
N PRO A 170 -1.21 -5.46 16.67
CA PRO A 170 -0.66 -6.80 16.89
C PRO A 170 -1.44 -7.89 16.14
N GLU A 171 -2.76 -7.79 16.17
CA GLU A 171 -3.65 -8.75 15.51
C GLU A 171 -3.56 -8.65 13.98
N ALA A 172 -3.47 -7.43 13.45
CA ALA A 172 -3.23 -7.21 12.03
C ALA A 172 -1.89 -7.85 11.58
N LEU A 173 -0.83 -7.66 12.36
CA LEU A 173 0.48 -8.27 12.08
C LEU A 173 0.42 -9.80 12.13
N ASP A 174 -0.28 -10.39 13.10
CA ASP A 174 -0.44 -11.84 13.20
C ASP A 174 -1.24 -12.43 12.05
N LEU A 175 -2.25 -11.72 11.54
CA LEU A 175 -2.95 -12.11 10.32
C LEU A 175 -2.04 -12.04 9.08
N LEU A 176 -1.27 -10.96 8.94
CA LEU A 176 -0.38 -10.76 7.79
C LEU A 176 0.72 -11.83 7.70
N LYS A 177 1.18 -12.39 8.83
CA LYS A 177 2.14 -13.50 8.86
C LYS A 177 1.64 -14.78 8.16
N ARG A 178 0.31 -14.94 8.02
CA ARG A 178 -0.29 -16.09 7.32
C ARG A 178 -0.11 -16.02 5.80
N LEU A 179 0.12 -14.82 5.27
CA LEU A 179 0.36 -14.64 3.84
C LEU A 179 1.82 -14.96 3.51
N PRO A 180 2.09 -15.50 2.31
CA PRO A 180 3.46 -15.68 1.87
C PRO A 180 4.16 -14.32 1.84
N ARG A 181 5.38 -14.26 2.39
CA ARG A 181 6.21 -13.04 2.46
C ARG A 181 6.47 -12.37 1.09
N GLN A 182 6.09 -13.01 0.00
CA GLN A 182 6.22 -12.52 -1.38
C GLN A 182 5.13 -11.52 -1.77
N HIS A 183 4.01 -11.44 -1.05
CA HIS A 183 2.88 -10.58 -1.43
C HIS A 183 3.12 -9.09 -1.13
N THR A 184 3.27 -8.26 -2.18
CA THR A 184 3.59 -6.83 -2.07
C THR A 184 2.60 -6.03 -1.22
N ALA A 185 1.29 -6.27 -1.37
CA ALA A 185 0.29 -5.55 -0.58
C ALA A 185 0.37 -5.91 0.91
N ALA A 186 0.74 -7.15 1.23
CA ALA A 186 0.89 -7.60 2.62
C ALA A 186 2.09 -6.89 3.28
N LEU A 187 3.21 -6.76 2.56
CA LEU A 187 4.38 -6.03 3.07
C LEU A 187 4.11 -4.53 3.27
N ARG A 188 3.33 -3.90 2.38
CA ARG A 188 2.93 -2.49 2.55
C ARG A 188 2.05 -2.30 3.78
N LEU A 189 1.09 -3.21 4.00
CA LEU A 189 0.26 -3.20 5.20
C LEU A 189 1.07 -3.51 6.46
N GLU A 190 2.01 -4.44 6.39
CA GLU A 190 2.91 -4.76 7.49
C GLU A 190 3.77 -3.54 7.86
N LEU A 191 4.32 -2.83 6.87
CA LEU A 191 5.05 -1.58 7.10
C LEU A 191 4.17 -0.54 7.82
N LYS A 192 2.95 -0.31 7.31
CA LYS A 192 1.99 0.62 7.93
C LYS A 192 1.68 0.21 9.38
N ALA A 193 1.44 -1.09 9.60
CA ALA A 193 1.16 -1.65 10.91
C ALA A 193 2.34 -1.45 11.89
N GLN A 194 3.57 -1.75 11.46
CA GLN A 194 4.76 -1.57 12.28
C GLN A 194 5.05 -0.10 12.59
N GLN A 195 4.80 0.81 11.64
CA GLN A 195 4.92 2.26 11.86
C GLN A 195 3.92 2.75 12.91
N GLN A 196 2.66 2.32 12.82
CA GLN A 196 1.62 2.70 13.78
C GLN A 196 1.84 2.07 15.17
N ALA A 197 2.34 0.82 15.21
CA ALA A 197 2.79 0.17 16.44
C ALA A 197 4.11 0.75 16.99
N ARG A 198 4.77 1.66 16.25
CA ARG A 198 6.07 2.26 16.56
C ARG A 198 7.20 1.22 16.70
N ASN A 199 7.13 0.10 16.00
CA ASN A 199 8.18 -0.93 15.97
C ASN A 199 9.24 -0.59 14.92
N TRP A 200 10.06 0.43 15.22
CA TRP A 200 10.96 1.05 14.23
C TRP A 200 12.07 0.12 13.71
N GLU A 201 12.50 -0.86 14.50
CA GLU A 201 13.47 -1.87 14.05
C GLU A 201 12.95 -2.65 12.83
N GLN A 202 11.69 -3.09 12.89
CA GLN A 202 11.02 -3.83 11.82
C GLN A 202 10.69 -2.90 10.64
N VAL A 203 10.35 -1.64 10.89
CA VAL A 203 10.14 -0.63 9.83
C VAL A 203 11.41 -0.47 8.98
N ALA A 204 12.58 -0.37 9.60
CA ALA A 204 13.85 -0.24 8.89
C ALA A 204 14.14 -1.47 8.00
N HIS A 205 13.90 -2.68 8.53
CA HIS A 205 14.07 -3.93 7.80
C HIS A 205 13.07 -4.06 6.63
N LEU A 206 11.80 -3.72 6.85
CA LEU A 206 10.76 -3.77 5.82
C LEU A 206 10.98 -2.75 4.70
N ALA A 207 11.49 -1.55 5.01
CA ALA A 207 11.85 -0.55 3.99
C ALA A 207 12.88 -1.10 2.99
N GLU A 208 13.91 -1.80 3.48
CA GLU A 208 14.92 -2.43 2.62
C GLU A 208 14.36 -3.61 1.83
N ALA A 209 13.49 -4.42 2.43
CA ALA A 209 12.81 -5.52 1.74
C ALA A 209 11.89 -5.01 0.60
N LEU A 210 11.21 -3.88 0.81
CA LEU A 210 10.37 -3.22 -0.20
C LEU A 210 11.20 -2.56 -1.32
N ARG A 211 12.36 -1.99 -0.99
CA ARG A 211 13.32 -1.46 -1.96
C ARG A 211 13.86 -2.55 -2.88
N LYS A 212 14.32 -3.68 -2.33
CA LYS A 212 14.84 -4.82 -3.12
C LYS A 212 13.83 -5.39 -4.11
N ARG A 213 12.54 -5.13 -3.90
CA ARG A 213 11.42 -5.57 -4.74
C ARG A 213 10.90 -4.49 -5.67
N ASN A 214 11.57 -3.34 -5.76
CA ASN A 214 11.16 -2.18 -6.57
C ASN A 214 9.75 -1.66 -6.22
N VAL A 215 9.29 -1.88 -4.98
CA VAL A 215 8.01 -1.36 -4.49
C VAL A 215 8.16 0.10 -4.06
N PHE A 216 9.33 0.44 -3.53
CA PHE A 216 9.82 1.78 -3.28
C PHE A 216 11.03 2.04 -4.16
N ASP A 217 11.19 3.30 -4.55
CA ASP A 217 12.46 3.77 -5.08
C ASP A 217 13.51 3.85 -3.94
N SER A 218 14.77 4.11 -4.31
CA SER A 218 15.86 4.21 -3.33
C SER A 218 15.65 5.37 -2.37
N THR A 219 15.06 6.47 -2.81
CA THR A 219 14.86 7.70 -2.02
C THR A 219 13.76 7.52 -0.98
N GLN A 220 12.60 6.95 -1.33
CA GLN A 220 11.51 6.65 -0.42
C GLN A 220 11.95 5.62 0.63
N ALA A 221 12.62 4.55 0.21
CA ALA A 221 13.13 3.54 1.14
C ALA A 221 14.13 4.18 2.13
N GLN A 222 15.03 5.04 1.64
CA GLN A 222 15.97 5.76 2.50
C GLN A 222 15.25 6.72 3.45
N GLN A 223 14.22 7.45 3.01
CA GLN A 223 13.44 8.34 3.88
C GLN A 223 12.75 7.59 5.02
N VAL A 224 12.10 6.46 4.72
CA VAL A 224 11.46 5.61 5.74
C VAL A 224 12.50 5.06 6.71
N ARG A 225 13.65 4.60 6.19
CA ARG A 225 14.75 4.06 7.01
C ARG A 225 15.34 5.13 7.93
N ARG A 226 15.64 6.32 7.41
CA ARG A 226 16.13 7.48 8.19
C ARG A 226 15.21 7.80 9.35
N TYR A 227 13.91 7.91 9.07
CA TYR A 227 12.91 8.20 10.09
C TYR A 227 12.85 7.11 11.16
N ALA A 228 12.81 5.83 10.75
CA ALA A 228 12.78 4.70 11.67
C ALA A 228 14.04 4.64 12.56
N LEU A 229 15.23 4.84 12.00
CA LEU A 229 16.48 4.83 12.76
C LEU A 229 16.52 5.98 13.78
N ALA A 230 16.17 7.20 13.36
CA ALA A 230 16.12 8.36 14.25
C ALA A 230 15.14 8.14 15.41
N GLU A 231 13.94 7.62 15.15
CA GLU A 231 12.95 7.35 16.21
C GLU A 231 13.36 6.19 17.13
N ASN A 232 14.08 5.19 16.61
CA ASN A 232 14.64 4.13 17.45
C ASN A 232 15.69 4.67 18.44
N LEU A 233 16.57 5.56 17.98
CA LEU A 233 17.56 6.22 18.83
C LEU A 233 16.89 7.09 19.91
N LYS A 234 15.91 7.91 19.53
CA LYS A 234 15.15 8.74 20.49
C LYS A 234 14.47 7.93 21.59
N ARG A 235 13.95 6.74 21.27
CA ARG A 235 13.34 5.86 22.28
C ARG A 235 14.33 5.34 23.32
N LYS A 236 15.61 5.26 22.96
CA LYS A 236 16.69 4.80 23.84
C LYS A 236 17.43 5.96 24.49
N ALA A 237 16.98 7.20 24.29
CA ALA A 237 17.61 8.42 24.81
C ALA A 237 17.51 8.60 26.34
N LEU A 238 17.05 7.58 27.08
CA LEU A 238 17.03 7.56 28.55
C LEU A 238 18.14 6.66 29.14
N ASP A 239 18.80 5.84 28.31
CA ASP A 239 19.85 4.92 28.75
C ASP A 239 21.06 5.03 27.81
N ALA A 240 22.18 5.53 28.35
CA ALA A 240 23.41 5.75 27.60
C ALA A 240 24.00 4.45 27.04
N HIS A 241 23.89 3.33 27.76
CA HIS A 241 24.40 2.04 27.29
C HIS A 241 23.52 1.50 26.15
N ALA A 242 22.20 1.50 26.33
CA ALA A 242 21.27 1.06 25.31
C ALA A 242 21.34 1.92 24.03
N LEU A 243 21.53 3.23 24.17
CA LEU A 243 21.74 4.16 23.05
C LEU A 243 23.05 3.86 22.33
N ALA A 244 24.14 3.63 23.07
CA ALA A 244 25.43 3.26 22.50
C ALA A 244 25.35 1.95 21.70
N GLU A 245 24.73 0.92 22.26
CA GLU A 245 24.53 -0.37 21.59
C GLU A 245 23.66 -0.22 20.32
N ALA A 246 22.60 0.58 20.40
CA ALA A 246 21.74 0.84 19.25
C ALA A 246 22.47 1.59 18.13
N TRP A 247 23.29 2.59 18.47
CA TRP A 247 24.14 3.29 17.52
C TRP A 247 25.14 2.34 16.83
N GLU A 248 25.75 1.43 17.59
CA GLU A 248 26.68 0.46 17.00
C GLU A 248 26.00 -0.53 16.04
N LYS A 249 24.70 -0.77 16.19
CA LYS A 249 23.93 -1.60 15.24
C LYS A 249 23.55 -0.86 13.96
N VAL A 250 23.65 0.47 13.91
CA VAL A 250 23.32 1.26 12.71
C VAL A 250 24.40 1.00 11.63
N PRO A 251 24.03 0.65 10.39
CA PRO A 251 24.99 0.52 9.30
C PRO A 251 25.75 1.82 9.03
N THR A 252 27.05 1.73 8.73
CA THR A 252 27.92 2.88 8.40
C THR A 252 27.31 3.90 7.41
N PRO A 253 26.70 3.50 6.27
CA PRO A 253 26.10 4.48 5.36
C PRO A 253 24.95 5.28 5.99
N ASP A 254 24.22 4.69 6.94
CA ASP A 254 23.15 5.38 7.66
C ASP A 254 23.68 6.22 8.83
N ARG A 255 24.84 5.88 9.40
CA ARG A 255 25.49 6.71 10.44
C ARG A 255 25.93 8.06 9.90
N ARG A 256 26.38 8.09 8.64
CA ARG A 256 26.80 9.32 7.93
C ARG A 256 25.62 10.15 7.42
N ASP A 257 24.40 9.65 7.54
CA ASP A 257 23.23 10.37 7.12
C ASP A 257 22.94 11.54 8.05
N ARG A 258 22.91 12.77 7.52
CA ARG A 258 22.71 13.99 8.32
C ARG A 258 21.56 13.93 9.33
N ARG A 259 20.41 13.32 8.97
CA ARG A 259 19.24 13.27 9.86
C ARG A 259 19.39 12.25 10.97
N VAL A 260 20.04 11.13 10.67
CA VAL A 260 20.29 10.06 11.64
C VAL A 260 21.41 10.47 12.59
N ALA A 261 22.48 11.08 12.06
CA ALA A 261 23.57 11.66 12.84
C ALA A 261 23.07 12.76 13.78
N ALA A 262 22.26 13.70 13.29
CA ALA A 262 21.65 14.75 14.12
C ALA A 262 20.81 14.16 15.27
N ALA A 263 19.95 13.18 14.97
CA ALA A 263 19.13 12.53 15.99
C ALA A 263 19.99 11.79 17.03
N ALA A 264 21.04 11.08 16.60
CA ALA A 264 21.97 10.39 17.49
C ALA A 264 22.71 11.40 18.39
N ALA A 265 23.29 12.44 17.81
CA ALA A 265 24.03 13.47 18.52
C ALA A 265 23.15 14.15 19.58
N GLN A 266 21.93 14.56 19.23
CA GLN A 266 20.98 15.14 20.19
C GLN A 266 20.65 14.18 21.34
N CYS A 267 20.46 12.89 21.06
CA CYS A 267 20.22 11.90 22.13
C CYS A 267 21.43 11.72 23.05
N PHE A 268 22.65 11.72 22.50
CA PHE A 268 23.86 11.65 23.32
C PHE A 268 24.10 12.93 24.13
N ILE A 269 23.87 14.11 23.55
CA ILE A 269 23.96 15.41 24.24
C ILE A 269 22.98 15.44 25.42
N ALA A 270 21.74 14.99 25.22
CA ALA A 270 20.73 14.93 26.29
C ALA A 270 21.13 14.02 27.47
N LEU A 271 21.99 13.03 27.21
CA LEU A 271 22.54 12.12 28.23
C LEU A 271 23.93 12.54 28.75
N GLY A 272 24.44 13.70 28.34
CA GLY A 272 25.78 14.19 28.70
C GLY A 272 26.95 13.47 28.00
N GLY A 273 26.66 12.61 27.01
CA GLY A 273 27.65 11.82 26.26
C GLY A 273 28.31 12.60 25.11
N CYS A 274 28.86 13.79 25.40
CA CYS A 274 29.19 14.73 24.34
C CYS A 274 30.42 14.36 23.51
N ASP A 275 31.40 13.67 24.07
CA ASP A 275 32.53 13.14 23.30
C ASP A 275 32.05 12.23 22.16
N LYS A 276 31.01 11.43 22.43
CA LYS A 276 30.42 10.53 21.43
C LYS A 276 29.58 11.33 20.43
N ALA A 277 28.83 12.33 20.88
CA ALA A 277 28.08 13.23 20.01
C ALA A 277 28.99 13.98 19.02
N HIS A 278 30.10 14.56 19.50
CA HIS A 278 31.06 15.27 18.65
C HIS A 278 31.66 14.36 17.58
N ARG A 279 32.09 13.14 17.94
CA ARG A 279 32.61 12.17 16.96
C ARG A 279 31.59 11.79 15.89
N ILE A 280 30.31 11.64 16.27
CA ILE A 280 29.23 11.33 15.33
C ILE A 280 29.01 12.50 14.35
N LEU A 281 28.99 13.73 14.87
CA LEU A 281 28.85 14.94 14.04
C LEU A 281 30.05 15.09 13.10
N GLU A 282 31.27 14.89 13.59
CA GLU A 282 32.49 14.95 12.78
C GLU A 282 32.46 13.93 11.63
N GLU A 283 32.17 12.65 11.92
CA GLU A 283 32.11 11.61 10.88
C GLU A 283 31.06 11.93 9.80
N ALA A 284 29.90 12.48 10.20
CA ALA A 284 28.84 12.82 9.27
C ALA A 284 29.19 14.06 8.42
N LEU A 285 29.74 15.12 9.04
CA LEU A 285 30.14 16.35 8.36
C LEU A 285 31.30 16.15 7.39
N ASP A 286 32.24 15.26 7.72
CA ASP A 286 33.34 14.89 6.83
C ASP A 286 32.88 14.08 5.61
N ALA A 287 31.74 13.39 5.72
CA ALA A 287 31.17 12.58 4.66
C ALA A 287 30.27 13.38 3.72
N ASP A 288 29.38 14.21 4.28
CA ASP A 288 28.46 15.07 3.54
C ASP A 288 28.19 16.35 4.34
N TRP A 289 28.68 17.48 3.85
CA TRP A 289 28.60 18.76 4.55
C TRP A 289 27.15 19.24 4.65
N ASP A 290 26.72 19.57 5.87
CA ASP A 290 25.37 20.06 6.15
C ASP A 290 25.42 21.16 7.23
N SER A 291 25.04 22.38 6.86
CA SER A 291 25.12 23.57 7.72
C SER A 291 24.28 23.42 8.99
N ASP A 292 23.10 22.78 8.92
CA ASP A 292 22.22 22.56 10.06
C ASP A 292 22.88 21.61 11.09
N LEU A 293 23.57 20.57 10.61
CA LEU A 293 24.28 19.60 11.44
C LEU A 293 25.45 20.23 12.21
N VAL A 294 26.18 21.17 11.60
CA VAL A 294 27.26 21.92 12.26
C VAL A 294 26.72 22.72 13.44
N GLY A 295 25.49 23.25 13.34
CA GLY A 295 24.82 23.98 14.43
C GLY A 295 24.80 23.21 15.76
N LEU A 296 24.61 21.90 15.71
CA LEU A 296 24.58 21.01 16.89
C LEU A 296 25.98 20.81 17.50
N TYR A 297 27.05 21.05 16.75
CA TYR A 297 28.41 20.83 17.20
C TYR A 297 28.81 21.75 18.34
N ALA A 298 28.14 22.90 18.52
CA ALA A 298 28.39 23.84 19.62
C ALA A 298 27.43 23.65 20.82
N GLU A 299 26.44 22.75 20.76
CA GLU A 299 25.41 22.66 21.80
C GLU A 299 25.86 21.98 23.09
N CYS A 300 26.90 21.13 23.03
CA CYS A 300 27.46 20.57 24.25
C CYS A 300 28.78 21.23 24.67
N GLU A 301 28.84 21.63 25.94
CA GLU A 301 29.95 22.37 26.55
C GLU A 301 31.05 21.46 27.13
N SER A 302 30.85 20.14 27.20
CA SER A 302 31.85 19.22 27.78
C SER A 302 32.84 18.68 26.74
N GLY A 303 34.11 18.53 27.15
CA GLY A 303 35.18 17.93 26.36
C GLY A 303 36.35 18.89 26.08
N ASP A 304 37.19 18.53 25.12
CA ASP A 304 38.33 19.35 24.69
C ASP A 304 37.87 20.37 23.63
N THR A 305 37.46 21.56 24.09
CA THR A 305 36.96 22.63 23.22
C THR A 305 38.04 23.15 22.27
N VAL A 306 39.32 23.08 22.62
CA VAL A 306 40.42 23.51 21.74
C VAL A 306 40.48 22.63 20.51
N LYS A 307 40.44 21.29 20.67
CA LYS A 307 40.38 20.36 19.53
C LYS A 307 39.16 20.59 18.64
N ARG A 308 38.01 20.94 19.23
CA ARG A 308 36.79 21.26 18.48
C ARG A 308 36.94 22.53 17.65
N ILE A 309 37.57 23.57 18.22
CA ILE A 309 37.90 24.80 17.50
C ILE A 309 38.85 24.48 16.34
N GLU A 310 39.92 23.73 16.57
CA GLU A 310 40.86 23.32 15.51
C GLU A 310 40.15 22.54 14.40
N ARG A 311 39.23 21.65 14.75
CA ARG A 311 38.44 20.87 13.79
C ARG A 311 37.51 21.76 12.97
N ALA A 312 36.78 22.66 13.63
CA ALA A 312 35.88 23.59 12.95
C ALA A 312 36.63 24.63 12.11
N GLU A 313 37.80 25.11 12.54
CA GLU A 313 38.68 25.96 11.74
C GLU A 313 39.21 25.21 10.50
N ALA A 314 39.44 23.89 10.60
CA ALA A 314 39.80 23.08 9.44
C ALA A 314 38.64 22.98 8.43
N TRP A 315 37.40 22.81 8.88
CA TRP A 315 36.23 22.85 8.01
C TRP A 315 36.03 24.22 7.36
N LEU A 316 36.33 25.30 8.08
CA LEU A 316 36.19 26.67 7.56
C LEU A 316 37.06 26.93 6.32
N LYS A 317 38.20 26.26 6.20
CA LYS A 317 39.06 26.35 5.00
C LYS A 317 38.35 25.85 3.74
N HIS A 318 37.47 24.88 3.88
CA HIS A 318 36.69 24.30 2.80
C HIS A 318 35.31 24.96 2.63
N HIS A 319 34.77 25.52 3.72
CA HIS A 319 33.45 26.14 3.78
C HIS A 319 33.48 27.58 4.36
N PRO A 320 34.22 28.52 3.74
CA PRO A 320 34.47 29.85 4.32
C PRO A 320 33.24 30.75 4.43
N GLY A 321 32.18 30.46 3.64
CA GLY A 321 30.95 31.24 3.59
C GLY A 321 29.77 30.63 4.33
N ASP A 322 29.99 29.60 5.16
CA ASP A 322 28.90 28.96 5.91
C ASP A 322 28.61 29.73 7.20
N ALA A 323 27.44 30.37 7.26
CA ALA A 323 27.02 31.17 8.41
C ALA A 323 26.86 30.33 9.69
N ALA A 324 26.42 29.07 9.58
CA ALA A 324 26.23 28.19 10.73
C ALA A 324 27.57 27.71 11.30
N LEU A 325 28.56 27.46 10.43
CA LEU A 325 29.92 27.16 10.86
C LEU A 325 30.58 28.34 11.58
N LEU A 326 30.43 29.56 11.04
CA LEU A 326 30.95 30.76 11.69
C LEU A 326 30.27 31.02 13.04
N LEU A 327 28.96 30.80 13.14
CA LEU A 327 28.23 30.90 14.40
C LEU A 327 28.75 29.89 15.44
N THR A 328 28.95 28.64 15.03
CA THR A 328 29.42 27.58 15.93
C THR A 328 30.85 27.84 16.39
N LEU A 329 31.76 28.27 15.50
CA LEU A 329 33.09 28.75 15.87
C LEU A 329 33.06 29.94 16.83
N GLY A 330 32.15 30.89 16.59
CA GLY A 330 31.94 32.04 17.47
C GLY A 330 31.53 31.63 18.89
N ARG A 331 30.61 30.66 19.01
CA ARG A 331 30.20 30.09 20.30
C ARG A 331 31.35 29.36 20.99
N LEU A 332 32.07 28.49 20.28
CA LEU A 332 33.20 27.75 20.83
C LEU A 332 34.33 28.67 21.32
N CYS A 333 34.65 29.71 20.54
CA CYS A 333 35.63 30.72 20.93
C CYS A 333 35.16 31.51 22.17
N ALA A 334 33.87 31.84 22.25
CA ALA A 334 33.32 32.55 23.42
C ALA A 334 33.36 31.68 24.69
N ASP A 335 33.23 30.36 24.57
CA ASP A 335 33.33 29.41 25.69
C ASP A 335 34.77 29.23 26.17
N GLN A 336 35.77 29.49 25.31
CA GLN A 336 37.19 29.51 25.67
C GLN A 336 37.73 30.90 25.97
N GLU A 337 36.85 31.90 26.12
CA GLU A 337 37.21 33.30 26.40
C GLU A 337 38.13 33.93 25.33
N LEU A 338 38.12 33.40 24.11
CA LEU A 338 38.84 33.93 22.95
C LEU A 338 38.06 35.07 22.29
N TRP A 339 37.83 36.14 23.04
CA TRP A 339 36.84 37.18 22.73
C TRP A 339 36.97 37.82 21.35
N GLY A 340 38.19 38.19 20.94
CA GLY A 340 38.42 38.84 19.63
C GLY A 340 38.11 37.92 18.44
N LYS A 341 38.43 36.62 18.56
CA LYS A 341 38.06 35.62 17.55
C LYS A 341 36.55 35.37 17.55
N ALA A 342 35.97 35.23 18.74
CA ALA A 342 34.53 35.03 18.90
C ALA A 342 33.74 36.17 18.24
N GLN A 343 34.13 37.42 18.49
CA GLN A 343 33.48 38.58 17.89
C GLN A 343 33.61 38.56 16.36
N SER A 344 34.82 38.35 15.83
CA SER A 344 35.06 38.29 14.38
C SER A 344 34.21 37.22 13.68
N TYR A 345 34.14 36.01 14.25
CA TYR A 345 33.32 34.94 13.68
C TYR A 345 31.81 35.22 13.75
N LEU A 346 31.32 35.79 14.86
CA LEU A 346 29.90 36.13 15.01
C LEU A 346 29.49 37.28 14.08
N GLU A 347 30.32 38.31 13.93
CA GLU A 347 30.09 39.40 12.97
C GLU A 347 30.11 38.89 11.52
N ALA A 348 31.05 38.00 11.19
CA ALA A 348 31.10 37.37 9.88
C ALA A 348 29.86 36.50 9.60
N SER A 349 29.39 35.72 10.58
CA SER A 349 28.15 34.95 10.49
C SER A 349 26.95 35.86 10.21
N LEU A 350 26.80 36.94 10.99
CA LEU A 350 25.72 37.92 10.84
C LEU A 350 25.76 38.68 9.51
N ALA A 351 26.96 38.93 8.97
CA ALA A 351 27.14 39.58 7.68
C ALA A 351 26.68 38.69 6.51
N ILE A 352 26.78 37.36 6.65
CA ILE A 352 26.31 36.40 5.65
C ILE A 352 24.82 36.16 5.80
N GLU A 353 24.39 35.72 6.98
CA GLU A 353 22.98 35.44 7.27
C GLU A 353 22.61 35.97 8.68
N PRO A 354 21.81 37.04 8.77
CA PRO A 354 21.34 37.56 10.04
C PRO A 354 20.26 36.63 10.61
N THR A 355 20.68 35.69 11.47
CA THR A 355 19.77 34.79 12.18
C THR A 355 19.56 35.23 13.62
N HIS A 356 18.38 34.91 14.19
CA HIS A 356 18.10 35.20 15.60
C HIS A 356 19.15 34.57 16.53
N SER A 357 19.63 33.37 16.18
CA SER A 357 20.57 32.58 16.96
C SER A 357 21.99 33.16 16.96
N ALA A 358 22.40 33.82 15.86
CA ALA A 358 23.65 34.53 15.75
C ALA A 358 23.63 35.86 16.52
N HIS A 359 22.53 36.62 16.43
CA HIS A 359 22.35 37.83 17.23
C HIS A 359 22.31 37.51 18.73
N LEU A 360 21.67 36.41 19.13
CA LEU A 360 21.65 35.99 20.53
C LEU A 360 23.07 35.66 21.05
N ALA A 361 23.88 34.96 20.24
CA ALA A 361 25.25 34.65 20.60
C ALA A 361 26.11 35.92 20.70
N ALA A 362 25.95 36.86 19.76
CA ALA A 362 26.64 38.16 19.79
C ALA A 362 26.22 39.00 21.00
N ALA A 363 24.94 39.01 21.36
CA ALA A 363 24.44 39.72 22.54
C ALA A 363 25.09 39.20 23.83
N ARG A 364 25.11 37.87 24.01
CA ARG A 364 25.75 37.21 25.17
C ARG A 364 27.25 37.50 25.24
N LEU A 365 27.93 37.52 24.09
CA LEU A 365 29.35 37.89 24.02
C LEU A 365 29.57 39.35 24.47
N GLN A 366 28.77 40.29 23.96
CA GLN A 366 28.88 41.70 24.33
C GLN A 366 28.57 41.95 25.82
N GLU A 367 27.64 41.18 26.39
CA GLU A 367 27.38 41.19 27.84
C GLU A 367 28.60 40.75 28.65
N ARG A 368 29.27 39.66 28.25
CA ARG A 368 30.51 39.21 28.90
C ARG A 368 31.65 40.23 28.78
N LEU A 369 31.66 41.02 27.70
CA LEU A 369 32.62 42.11 27.48
C LEU A 369 32.26 43.42 28.21
N GLY A 370 31.11 43.49 28.89
CA GLY A 370 30.65 44.69 29.60
C GLY A 370 29.98 45.75 28.72
N ASN A 371 29.75 45.46 27.44
CA ASN A 371 29.14 46.39 26.47
C ASN A 371 27.62 46.24 26.45
N ALA A 372 26.95 46.70 27.51
CA ALA A 372 25.51 46.54 27.68
C ALA A 372 24.65 47.17 26.56
N ASP A 373 25.08 48.31 25.99
CA ASP A 373 24.38 48.96 24.88
C ASP A 373 24.37 48.11 23.60
N ALA A 374 25.53 47.57 23.22
CA ALA A 374 25.67 46.69 22.07
C ALA A 374 24.89 45.38 22.28
N ALA A 375 24.95 44.81 23.49
CA ALA A 375 24.19 43.62 23.84
C ALA A 375 22.67 43.85 23.69
N ARG A 376 22.14 44.97 24.20
CA ARG A 376 20.72 45.34 24.04
C ARG A 376 20.29 45.44 22.58
N GLY A 377 21.13 46.05 21.73
CA GLY A 377 20.88 46.13 20.29
C GLY A 377 20.72 44.75 19.67
N HIS A 378 21.66 43.84 19.93
CA HIS A 378 21.60 42.48 19.41
C HIS A 378 20.44 41.65 20.00
N TYR A 379 20.10 41.81 21.28
CA TYR A 379 18.94 41.15 21.86
C TYR A 379 17.63 41.57 21.17
N ARG A 380 17.49 42.86 20.84
CA ARG A 380 16.31 43.37 20.12
C ARG A 380 16.20 42.77 18.73
N GLU A 381 17.29 42.81 17.94
CA GLU A 381 17.31 42.23 16.60
C GLU A 381 17.05 40.71 16.62
N SER A 382 17.64 40.00 17.60
CA SER A 382 17.36 38.58 17.81
C SER A 382 15.87 38.31 18.04
N LEU A 383 15.22 39.09 18.90
CA LEU A 383 13.80 38.95 19.18
C LEU A 383 12.94 39.27 17.97
N ASP A 384 13.23 40.36 17.24
CA ASP A 384 12.49 40.77 16.05
C ASP A 384 12.56 39.68 14.96
N LEU A 385 13.75 39.09 14.73
CA LEU A 385 13.93 37.97 13.80
C LEU A 385 13.23 36.70 14.27
N ALA A 386 13.30 36.37 15.56
CA ALA A 386 12.60 35.20 16.11
C ALA A 386 11.07 35.33 15.96
N LEU A 387 10.52 36.52 16.22
CA LEU A 387 9.10 36.82 16.03
C LEU A 387 8.69 36.78 14.56
N ALA A 388 9.53 37.28 13.65
CA ALA A 388 9.29 37.19 12.21
C ALA A 388 9.25 35.73 11.74
N GLN A 389 10.22 34.91 12.17
CA GLN A 389 10.29 33.49 11.85
C GLN A 389 9.06 32.74 12.41
N LEU A 390 8.66 33.02 13.65
CA LEU A 390 7.48 32.41 14.25
C LEU A 390 6.18 32.80 13.53
N LYS A 391 6.05 34.06 13.07
CA LYS A 391 4.91 34.50 12.24
C LYS A 391 4.85 33.76 10.91
N ALA A 392 5.99 33.53 10.27
CA ALA A 392 6.08 32.79 9.01
C ALA A 392 5.65 31.32 9.19
N VAL A 393 6.14 30.66 10.24
CA VAL A 393 5.80 29.25 10.52
C VAL A 393 4.32 29.07 10.92
N THR A 394 3.75 30.03 11.65
CA THR A 394 2.35 29.97 12.12
C THR A 394 1.33 30.55 11.14
N GLY A 395 1.77 31.06 9.99
CA GLY A 395 0.90 31.70 8.99
C GLY A 395 0.14 32.92 9.53
N GLY A 396 0.71 33.62 10.52
CA GLY A 396 0.08 34.78 11.15
C GLY A 396 -1.15 34.47 12.03
N ARG A 397 -1.49 33.20 12.29
CA ARG A 397 -2.52 32.85 13.27
C ARG A 397 -2.00 33.17 14.66
N ARG A 398 -2.37 34.36 15.17
CA ARG A 398 -2.22 34.74 16.58
C ARG A 398 -2.78 33.62 17.45
N ARG A 399 -1.92 32.74 17.97
CA ARG A 399 -2.23 32.09 19.24
C ARG A 399 -2.14 33.20 20.26
N VAL A 400 -3.29 33.55 20.83
CA VAL A 400 -3.39 34.41 22.01
C VAL A 400 -2.38 33.86 23.03
N PRO A 401 -1.47 34.68 23.56
CA PRO A 401 -0.57 34.22 24.61
C PRO A 401 -1.40 33.90 25.85
N LEU A 402 -1.03 32.80 26.53
CA LEU A 402 -1.51 32.41 27.86
C LEU A 402 -1.31 33.54 28.87
#